data_AF-A0A6B2TCX1-F1
#
_entry.id   AF-A0A6B2TCX1-F1
#
_cell.length_a   1.000
_cell.length_b   1.000
_cell.length_c   1.000
_cell.angle_alpha   90.00
_cell.angle_beta   90.00
_cell.angle_gamma   90.00
#
_symmetry.space_group_name_H-M   'P 1'
#
loop_
_entity.id
_entity.type
_entity.pdbx_description
1 polymer ?
#
loop_
_entity_poly.entity_id
_entity_poly.type
_entity_poly.pdbx_seq_one_letter_code
_entity_poly.pdbx_strand_id
1 'polypeptide(L)' 'EAAGQAERDDAGRRFRWLIAPRSTVLQPGPVHTGLTVDPEAEVNRLFALLVR' A
#
# COMPACT_ATOMS: atom_id res chain seq x y z
N GLU A 1 -5.94 5.47 8.93
CA GLU A 1 -5.26 5.51 7.62
C GLU A 1 -5.92 4.51 6.69
N ALA A 2 -6.14 4.91 5.44
CA ALA A 2 -6.81 4.13 4.40
C ALA A 2 -5.79 3.31 3.59
N ALA A 3 -6.13 2.08 3.18
CA ALA A 3 -5.22 1.14 2.51
C ALA A 3 -4.92 1.46 1.02
N GLY A 4 -4.92 2.73 0.63
CA GLY A 4 -4.68 3.19 -0.74
C GLY A 4 -5.82 2.88 -1.71
N GLN A 5 -5.55 2.97 -3.02
CA GLN A 5 -6.57 2.87 -4.08
C GLN A 5 -7.33 1.53 -4.08
N ALA A 6 -6.67 0.45 -3.65
CA ALA A 6 -7.25 -0.88 -3.55
C ALA A 6 -8.04 -1.10 -2.25
N GLU A 7 -8.20 -0.09 -1.38
CA GLU A 7 -8.94 -0.23 -0.13
C GLU A 7 -10.39 -0.66 -0.35
N ARG A 8 -11.01 -0.12 -1.40
CA ARG A 8 -12.43 -0.33 -1.73
C ARG A 8 -12.68 -1.68 -2.40
N ASP A 9 -11.62 -2.34 -2.83
CA ASP A 9 -11.72 -3.65 -3.46
C ASP A 9 -11.94 -4.73 -2.40
N ASP A 10 -12.74 -5.73 -2.75
CA ASP A 10 -12.89 -6.92 -1.92
C ASP A 10 -11.56 -7.70 -1.82
N ALA A 11 -11.41 -8.49 -0.77
CA ALA A 11 -10.17 -9.24 -0.53
C ALA A 11 -9.78 -10.12 -1.72
N GLY A 12 -10.76 -10.67 -2.45
CA GLY A 12 -10.54 -11.48 -3.65
C GLY A 12 -9.90 -10.70 -4.80
N ARG A 13 -10.35 -9.47 -5.08
CA ARG A 13 -9.73 -8.60 -6.09
C ARG A 13 -8.36 -8.09 -5.67
N ARG A 14 -8.21 -7.75 -4.38
CA ARG A 14 -6.94 -7.23 -3.83
C ARG A 14 -5.83 -8.26 -3.84
N PHE A 15 -6.14 -9.49 -3.46
CA PHE A 15 -5.14 -10.51 -3.11
C PHE A 15 -5.15 -11.72 -4.05
N ARG A 16 -6.11 -11.81 -4.98
CA ARG A 16 -6.38 -13.02 -5.80
C ARG A 16 -6.43 -14.28 -4.93
N TRP A 17 -6.09 -15.44 -5.48
CA TRP A 17 -6.17 -16.69 -4.73
C TRP A 17 -4.98 -16.83 -3.78
N LEU A 18 -5.20 -16.47 -2.53
CA LEU A 18 -4.28 -16.67 -1.42
C LEU A 18 -4.84 -17.77 -0.52
N ILE A 19 -4.24 -18.97 -0.56
CA ILE A 19 -4.59 -20.08 0.32
C ILE A 19 -3.62 -20.09 1.50
N ALA A 20 -4.14 -19.94 2.71
CA ALA A 20 -3.40 -20.18 3.94
C ALA A 20 -3.97 -21.44 4.62
N PRO A 21 -3.27 -22.59 4.60
CA PRO A 21 -3.75 -23.83 5.21
C PRO A 21 -4.00 -23.74 6.73
N ARG A 22 -3.47 -22.71 7.39
CA ARG A 22 -3.65 -22.34 8.80
C ARG A 22 -3.59 -20.82 8.93
N SER A 23 -3.97 -20.26 10.08
CA SER A 23 -3.94 -18.81 10.38
C SER A 23 -2.53 -18.23 10.23
N THR A 24 -2.22 -17.74 9.03
CA THR A 24 -0.98 -17.04 8.72
C THR A 24 -1.27 -15.56 8.55
N VAL A 25 -0.67 -14.72 9.39
CA VAL A 25 -0.64 -13.27 9.15
C VAL A 25 0.39 -13.01 8.06
N LEU A 26 -0.07 -12.53 6.91
CA LEU A 26 0.82 -12.06 5.85
C LEU A 26 1.17 -10.60 6.12
N GLN A 27 2.47 -10.32 6.25
CA GLN A 27 2.99 -8.96 6.13
C GLN A 27 3.61 -8.83 4.74
N PRO A 28 2.82 -8.43 3.72
CA PRO A 28 3.22 -8.47 2.31
C PRO A 28 4.36 -7.51 1.95
N GLY A 29 4.88 -6.73 2.90
CA GLY A 29 6.07 -5.91 2.74
C GLY A 29 6.57 -5.35 4.08
N PRO A 30 7.78 -4.78 4.12
CA PRO A 30 8.26 -4.05 5.29
C PRO A 30 7.27 -2.95 5.70
N VAL A 31 7.20 -2.65 7.00
CA VAL A 31 6.53 -1.42 7.47
C VAL A 31 7.39 -0.25 6.99
N HIS A 32 7.05 0.31 5.83
CA HIS A 32 7.73 1.47 5.25
C HIS A 32 7.32 2.77 5.95
N THR A 33 7.43 2.81 7.27
CA THR A 33 7.30 4.06 8.03
C THR A 33 8.61 4.84 7.94
N GLY A 34 8.53 6.17 7.89
CA GLY A 34 9.71 7.04 7.91
C GLY A 34 10.39 7.31 6.56
N LEU A 35 9.72 7.06 5.42
CA LEU A 35 10.25 7.42 4.10
C LEU A 35 10.25 8.93 3.83
N THR A 36 9.41 9.69 4.53
CA THR A 36 9.39 11.14 4.47
C THR A 36 9.05 11.73 5.85
N VAL A 37 9.67 12.87 6.15
CA VAL A 37 9.36 13.71 7.33
C VAL A 37 8.36 14.83 6.99
N ASP A 38 8.08 15.02 5.70
CA ASP A 38 7.10 15.98 5.19
C ASP A 38 6.27 15.30 4.09
N PRO A 39 5.08 14.76 4.45
CA PRO A 39 4.19 14.10 3.50
C PRO A 39 3.69 15.03 2.39
N GLU A 40 3.51 16.32 2.67
CA GLU A 40 2.90 17.27 1.75
C GLU A 40 3.90 17.65 0.64
N ALA A 41 5.16 17.87 1.00
CA ALA A 41 6.24 18.08 0.04
C ALA A 41 6.49 16.85 -0.85
N GLU A 42 6.45 15.65 -0.25
CA GLU A 42 6.78 14.41 -0.96
C GLU A 42 5.75 14.06 -2.06
N VAL A 43 4.46 14.31 -1.82
CA VAL A 43 3.42 14.13 -2.85
C VAL A 43 3.66 15.04 -4.05
N ASN A 44 4.00 16.31 -3.81
CA ASN A 44 4.29 17.27 -4.89
C ASN A 44 5.50 16.83 -5.72
N ARG A 45 6.56 16.34 -5.05
CA ARG A 45 7.77 15.81 -5.70
C ARG A 45 7.46 14.60 -6.58
N LEU A 46 6.73 13.62 -6.04
CA LEU A 46 6.38 12.38 -6.76
C LEU A 46 5.47 12.66 -7.96
N PHE A 47 4.51 13.57 -7.82
CA PHE A 47 3.64 13.98 -8.93
C PHE A 47 4.45 14.60 -10.09
N ALA A 48 5.38 15.50 -9.76
CA ALA A 48 6.27 16.09 -10.76
C ALA A 48 7.18 15.05 -11.45
N LEU A 49 7.57 13.98 -10.75
CA LEU A 49 8.49 12.96 -11.26
C LEU A 49 7.79 11.88 -12.10
N LEU A 50 6.58 11.47 -11.71
CA LEU A 50 5.93 10.27 -12.23
C LEU A 50 4.72 10.54 -13.14
N VAL A 51 4.18 11.77 -13.12
CA VAL A 51 2.94 12.09 -13.82
C VAL A 51 3.10 13.20 -14.86
N ARG A 52 3.86 14.26 -14.55
CA ARG A 52 4.08 15.38 -15.48
C ARG A 52 4.99 15.00 -16.64
#